data_AF-A0A359KKD8-F1
#
_entry.id   AF-A0A359KKD8-F1
#
_cell.length_a   1.000
_cell.length_b   1.000
_cell.length_c   1.000
_cell.angle_alpha   90.00
_cell.angle_beta   90.00
_cell.angle_gamma   90.00
#
_symmetry.space_group_name_H-M   'P 1'
#
loop_
_entity.id
_entity.type
_entity.pdbx_description
1 polymer ?
#
loop_
_entity_poly.entity_id
_entity_poly.type
_entity_poly.pdbx_seq_one_letter_code
_entity_poly.pdbx_strand_id
1 'polypeptide(L)'
;VFLTPEIETARNLPLAITPGRIADALASHPDAKAVVLASPSYVGVSCDLAEIARVCHEAGKPLLVDEAWGPHFHFHPALPLSAMQAGADAGVSSTHKMLAALTQGSTLVMRHGRVDVERMSTIVDMAQTTSPSALIYASLDASRRQMALDGEWLLGRTIELANDLRDRLGALSGLAVIGPEIIGGHPGVQLDPTRVVVDVHQLGWTGYEAEDYLRDEHGVYVEMSDLLSVMLLVTIGDSAESIGRAARGFSMLAARPRPARHSTAARSVGELLFAGVAELTPREAFMGQTRAVAIPEAHGEISAEAITPYPPGIPIVAPGERISAATIDYLRVGIAEGMYISGMADSTFETVRVVK
;
A
#
# COMPACT_ATOMS: atom_id res chain seq x y z
N VAL A 1 16.41 1.43 -10.79
CA VAL A 1 16.83 1.01 -9.43
C VAL A 1 15.61 1.04 -8.53
N PHE A 2 15.41 0.02 -7.70
CA PHE A 2 14.37 0.04 -6.67
C PHE A 2 14.96 0.53 -5.36
N LEU A 3 14.16 1.25 -4.58
CA LEU A 3 14.56 1.77 -3.28
C LEU A 3 13.70 1.14 -2.20
N THR A 4 14.37 0.59 -1.20
CA THR A 4 13.75 0.00 -0.02
C THR A 4 13.33 1.13 0.95
N PRO A 5 12.06 1.18 1.38
CA PRO A 5 11.65 2.03 2.49
C PRO A 5 12.34 1.61 3.78
N GLU A 6 12.34 2.49 4.78
CA GLU A 6 12.71 2.10 6.14
C GLU A 6 11.66 1.16 6.72
N ILE A 7 12.07 0.27 7.63
CA ILE A 7 11.19 -0.70 8.27
C ILE A 7 11.12 -0.41 9.77
N GLU A 8 9.91 -0.34 10.32
CA GLU A 8 9.68 -0.30 11.76
C GLU A 8 9.89 -1.71 12.31
N THR A 9 11.05 -1.94 12.93
CA THR A 9 11.51 -3.28 13.32
C THR A 9 10.62 -4.02 14.32
N ALA A 10 9.93 -3.32 15.23
CA ALA A 10 9.13 -3.98 16.27
C ALA A 10 7.88 -4.66 15.69
N ARG A 11 7.29 -4.06 14.64
CA ARG A 11 6.10 -4.56 13.96
C ARG A 11 6.35 -4.98 12.52
N ASN A 12 7.59 -4.93 12.06
CA ASN A 12 8.00 -5.21 10.67
C ASN A 12 7.13 -4.47 9.63
N LEU A 13 6.87 -3.17 9.85
CA LEU A 13 6.01 -2.38 8.96
C LEU A 13 6.85 -1.51 8.02
N PRO A 14 6.51 -1.43 6.72
CA PRO A 14 7.15 -0.49 5.82
C PRO A 14 6.75 0.95 6.19
N LEU A 15 7.77 1.76 6.45
CA LEU A 15 7.66 3.20 6.65
C LEU A 15 7.86 3.93 5.32
N ALA A 16 8.36 5.16 5.37
CA ALA A 16 8.63 5.98 4.19
C ALA A 16 10.02 5.69 3.59
N ILE A 17 10.20 6.06 2.32
CA ILE A 17 11.53 6.24 1.73
C ILE A 17 12.02 7.64 2.15
N THR A 18 13.23 7.73 2.69
CA THR A 18 13.77 9.00 3.18
C THR A 18 14.35 9.86 2.05
N PRO A 19 14.34 11.19 2.17
CA PRO A 19 14.97 12.09 1.20
C PRO A 19 16.46 11.77 0.98
N GLY A 20 17.18 11.38 2.04
CA GLY A 20 18.58 10.97 1.95
C GLY A 20 18.79 9.75 1.05
N ARG A 21 17.95 8.71 1.18
CA ARG A 21 17.99 7.54 0.29
C ARG A 21 17.72 7.90 -1.18
N ILE A 22 16.80 8.84 -1.43
CA ILE A 22 16.58 9.36 -2.80
C ILE A 22 17.82 10.08 -3.32
N ALA A 23 18.45 10.92 -2.50
CA ALA A 23 19.65 11.67 -2.88
C ALA A 23 20.82 10.74 -3.24
N ASP A 24 21.09 9.73 -2.39
CA ASP A 24 22.15 8.74 -2.62
C ASP A 24 21.92 7.94 -3.90
N ALA A 25 20.66 7.56 -4.16
CA ALA A 25 20.28 6.84 -5.37
C ALA A 25 20.46 7.70 -6.62
N LEU A 26 20.06 8.96 -6.59
CA LEU A 26 20.22 9.89 -7.71
C LEU A 26 21.70 10.20 -7.99
N ALA A 27 22.53 10.28 -6.95
CA ALA A 27 23.98 10.45 -7.08
C ALA A 27 24.64 9.21 -7.71
N SER A 28 24.20 8.01 -7.31
CA SER A 28 24.73 6.73 -7.81
C SER A 28 24.21 6.36 -9.21
N HIS A 29 23.05 6.89 -9.60
CA HIS A 29 22.39 6.63 -10.89
C HIS A 29 22.05 7.94 -11.61
N PRO A 30 23.05 8.71 -12.07
CA PRO A 30 22.83 10.01 -12.70
C PRO A 30 22.04 9.93 -14.03
N ASP A 31 22.01 8.75 -14.65
CA ASP A 31 21.27 8.43 -15.87
C ASP A 31 19.76 8.27 -15.65
N ALA A 32 19.31 8.11 -14.40
CA ALA A 32 17.90 8.00 -14.02
C ALA A 32 17.07 9.14 -14.63
N LYS A 33 15.85 8.82 -15.10
CA LYS A 33 15.00 9.78 -15.81
C LYS A 33 13.93 10.44 -14.95
N ALA A 34 13.52 9.78 -13.87
CA ALA A 34 12.50 10.26 -12.94
C ALA A 34 12.65 9.51 -11.62
N VAL A 35 12.09 10.08 -10.56
CA VAL A 35 11.76 9.34 -9.33
C VAL A 35 10.27 9.05 -9.36
N VAL A 36 9.91 7.77 -9.17
CA VAL A 36 8.52 7.32 -9.04
C VAL A 36 8.40 6.66 -7.67
N LEU A 37 7.46 7.13 -6.85
CA LEU A 37 7.25 6.58 -5.51
C LEU A 37 5.77 6.51 -5.16
N ALA A 38 5.40 5.53 -4.35
CA ALA A 38 4.06 5.43 -3.78
C ALA A 38 4.02 6.18 -2.43
N SER A 39 3.06 7.07 -2.26
CA SER A 39 2.81 7.77 -1.00
C SER A 39 1.33 8.19 -0.94
N PRO A 40 0.56 7.74 0.07
CA PRO A 40 1.02 7.00 1.26
C PRO A 40 1.25 5.51 0.97
N SER A 41 1.92 4.83 1.91
CA SER A 41 1.94 3.37 1.99
C SER A 41 0.54 2.83 2.31
N TYR A 42 0.34 1.52 2.15
CA TYR A 42 -0.96 0.88 2.39
C TYR A 42 -1.49 1.12 3.82
N VAL A 43 -0.58 1.14 4.81
CA VAL A 43 -0.88 1.38 6.22
C VAL A 43 -1.01 2.86 6.58
N GLY A 44 -0.94 3.76 5.60
CA GLY A 44 -1.16 5.19 5.79
C GLY A 44 0.08 6.03 6.05
N VAL A 45 1.29 5.48 5.93
CA VAL A 45 2.53 6.25 6.15
C VAL A 45 2.88 7.01 4.88
N SER A 46 2.87 8.34 4.95
CA SER A 46 3.25 9.24 3.86
C SER A 46 4.71 9.68 3.96
N CYS A 47 5.38 9.82 2.82
CA CYS A 47 6.76 10.30 2.78
C CYS A 47 6.84 11.82 3.01
N ASP A 48 8.03 12.33 3.35
CA ASP A 48 8.34 13.76 3.27
C ASP A 48 8.44 14.19 1.80
N LEU A 49 7.28 14.31 1.16
CA LEU A 49 7.19 14.58 -0.27
C LEU A 49 7.76 15.96 -0.63
N ALA A 50 7.69 16.92 0.28
CA ALA A 50 8.20 18.27 0.04
C ALA A 50 9.73 18.26 -0.08
N GLU A 51 10.39 17.58 0.85
CA GLU A 51 11.84 17.44 0.83
C GLU A 51 12.30 16.51 -0.30
N ILE A 52 11.58 15.43 -0.59
CA ILE A 52 11.87 14.56 -1.73
C ILE A 52 11.74 15.34 -3.06
N ALA A 53 10.71 16.17 -3.21
CA ALA A 53 10.56 17.01 -4.40
C ALA A 53 11.77 17.95 -4.55
N ARG A 54 12.21 18.59 -3.46
CA ARG A 54 13.41 19.43 -3.45
C ARG A 54 14.66 18.66 -3.91
N VAL A 55 14.92 17.49 -3.34
CA VAL A 55 16.07 16.63 -3.71
C VAL A 55 16.03 16.22 -5.18
N CYS A 56 14.86 15.78 -5.68
CA CYS A 56 14.68 15.44 -7.09
C CYS A 56 14.96 16.63 -8.01
N HIS A 57 14.43 17.80 -7.64
CA HIS A 57 14.54 19.02 -8.43
C HIS A 57 15.96 19.57 -8.49
N GLU A 58 16.73 19.46 -7.41
CA GLU A 58 18.17 19.80 -7.37
C GLU A 58 19.00 18.87 -8.26
N ALA A 59 18.63 17.60 -8.37
CA ALA A 59 19.20 16.65 -9.32
C ALA A 59 18.67 16.82 -10.76
N GLY A 60 17.78 17.80 -11.01
CA GLY A 60 17.18 18.03 -12.31
C GLY A 60 16.24 16.91 -12.77
N LYS A 61 15.65 16.14 -11.86
CA LYS A 61 14.75 15.01 -12.15
C LYS A 61 13.30 15.35 -11.74
N PRO A 62 12.30 14.91 -12.52
CA PRO A 62 10.91 14.99 -12.11
C PRO A 62 10.58 13.98 -11.01
N LEU A 63 9.67 14.36 -10.11
CA LEU A 63 9.05 13.49 -9.12
C LEU A 63 7.62 13.14 -9.56
N LEU A 64 7.35 11.84 -9.72
CA LEU A 64 6.01 11.29 -9.99
C LEU A 64 5.54 10.51 -8.75
N VAL A 65 4.36 10.83 -8.24
CA VAL A 65 3.83 10.19 -7.02
C VAL A 65 2.61 9.33 -7.37
N ASP A 66 2.65 8.06 -6.99
CA ASP A 66 1.46 7.23 -6.89
C ASP A 66 0.78 7.51 -5.54
N GLU A 67 -0.26 8.34 -5.61
CA GLU A 67 -1.14 8.74 -4.51
C GLU A 67 -2.48 8.00 -4.61
N ALA A 68 -2.48 6.74 -5.07
CA ALA A 68 -3.71 5.95 -5.22
C ALA A 68 -4.57 5.97 -3.94
N TRP A 69 -3.95 6.02 -2.77
CA TRP A 69 -4.59 5.98 -1.46
C TRP A 69 -4.75 7.34 -0.77
N GLY A 70 -4.31 8.44 -1.39
CA GLY A 70 -4.38 9.79 -0.80
C GLY A 70 -5.26 10.83 -1.51
N PRO A 71 -6.29 10.50 -2.33
CA PRO A 71 -7.06 11.54 -3.03
C PRO A 71 -7.82 12.50 -2.09
N HIS A 72 -7.99 12.14 -0.81
CA HIS A 72 -8.63 12.97 0.23
C HIS A 72 -7.68 14.00 0.88
N PHE A 73 -6.36 13.82 0.76
CA PHE A 73 -5.35 14.58 1.51
C PHE A 73 -5.44 16.09 1.34
N HIS A 74 -5.72 16.56 0.12
CA HIS A 74 -5.78 17.99 -0.18
C HIS A 74 -6.87 18.74 0.60
N PHE A 75 -7.93 18.05 1.03
CA PHE A 75 -9.18 18.68 1.45
C PHE A 75 -9.30 18.86 2.97
N HIS A 76 -8.29 18.49 3.77
CA HIS A 76 -8.31 18.71 5.22
C HIS A 76 -6.90 18.91 5.80
N PRO A 77 -6.66 19.92 6.66
CA PRO A 77 -5.32 20.26 7.14
C PRO A 77 -4.71 19.25 8.12
N ALA A 78 -5.52 18.38 8.72
CA ALA A 78 -5.04 17.30 9.60
C ALA A 78 -4.63 16.02 8.85
N LEU A 79 -4.75 16.00 7.52
CA LEU A 79 -4.27 14.90 6.68
C LEU A 79 -2.85 15.18 6.18
N PRO A 80 -2.14 14.14 5.69
CA PRO A 80 -0.85 14.34 5.03
C PRO A 80 -0.93 15.32 3.84
N LEU A 81 0.21 15.91 3.47
CA LEU A 81 0.28 16.72 2.25
C LEU A 81 0.00 15.86 1.02
N SER A 82 -0.85 16.36 0.11
CA SER A 82 -0.97 15.75 -1.20
C SER A 82 0.31 15.95 -2.03
N ALA A 83 0.57 15.05 -2.97
CA ALA A 83 1.68 15.11 -3.91
C ALA A 83 1.77 16.47 -4.61
N MET A 84 0.62 17.02 -5.00
CA MET A 84 0.57 18.34 -5.63
C MET A 84 0.89 19.45 -4.64
N GLN A 85 0.39 19.41 -3.39
CA GLN A 85 0.76 20.39 -2.37
C GLN A 85 2.27 20.35 -2.05
N ALA A 86 2.85 19.15 -2.07
CA ALA A 86 4.27 18.92 -1.79
C ALA A 86 5.21 19.29 -2.96
N GLY A 87 4.69 19.62 -4.14
CA GLY A 87 5.49 20.06 -5.28
C GLY A 87 5.95 18.95 -6.22
N ALA A 88 5.35 17.75 -6.16
CA ALA A 88 5.56 16.74 -7.19
C ALA A 88 5.12 17.24 -8.58
N ASP A 89 5.76 16.71 -9.63
CA ASP A 89 5.52 17.12 -11.02
C ASP A 89 4.32 16.38 -11.63
N ALA A 90 4.00 15.18 -11.15
CA ALA A 90 2.75 14.49 -11.42
C ALA A 90 2.29 13.65 -10.23
N GLY A 91 0.98 13.48 -10.07
CA GLY A 91 0.35 12.64 -9.07
C GLY A 91 -0.80 11.85 -9.67
N VAL A 92 -0.85 10.54 -9.42
CA VAL A 92 -2.01 9.70 -9.77
C VAL A 92 -2.74 9.31 -8.51
N SER A 93 -4.06 9.50 -8.47
CA SER A 93 -4.88 9.16 -7.30
C SER A 93 -6.09 8.33 -7.72
N SER A 94 -6.41 7.28 -6.95
CA SER A 94 -7.57 6.43 -7.21
C SER A 94 -8.77 6.99 -6.45
N THR A 95 -9.49 7.93 -7.06
CA THR A 95 -10.63 8.61 -6.45
C THR A 95 -11.65 7.63 -5.84
N HIS A 96 -11.91 6.50 -6.50
CA HIS A 96 -12.85 5.48 -6.03
C HIS A 96 -12.44 4.74 -4.75
N LYS A 97 -11.18 4.84 -4.32
CA LYS A 97 -10.69 4.15 -3.12
C LYS A 97 -11.07 4.85 -1.83
N MET A 98 -10.97 6.19 -1.80
CA MET A 98 -11.18 6.98 -0.58
C MET A 98 -12.29 8.04 -0.71
N LEU A 99 -12.74 8.35 -1.94
CA LEU A 99 -13.77 9.35 -2.22
C LEU A 99 -14.95 8.72 -2.95
N ALA A 100 -16.03 9.49 -3.11
CA ALA A 100 -17.29 9.03 -3.70
C ALA A 100 -17.25 8.96 -5.24
N ALA A 101 -16.41 8.09 -5.80
CA ALA A 101 -16.38 7.79 -7.23
C ALA A 101 -16.61 6.29 -7.50
N LEU A 102 -17.13 5.97 -8.69
CA LEU A 102 -17.31 4.59 -9.11
C LEU A 102 -15.95 3.90 -9.32
N THR A 103 -15.87 2.60 -9.04
CA THR A 103 -14.68 1.76 -9.30
C THR A 103 -14.13 2.00 -10.71
N GLN A 104 -12.81 2.02 -10.85
CA GLN A 104 -12.03 2.49 -12.02
C GLN A 104 -11.89 4.01 -12.13
N GLY A 105 -12.65 4.80 -11.38
CA GLY A 105 -12.49 6.25 -11.31
C GLY A 105 -11.15 6.64 -10.70
N SER A 106 -10.28 7.26 -11.49
CA SER A 106 -8.96 7.76 -11.08
C SER A 106 -8.67 9.11 -11.72
N THR A 107 -7.69 9.81 -11.17
CA THR A 107 -7.26 11.13 -11.65
C THR A 107 -5.74 11.16 -11.76
N LEU A 108 -5.25 11.77 -12.84
CA LEU A 108 -3.84 12.13 -13.03
C LEU A 108 -3.76 13.64 -13.06
N VAL A 109 -3.01 14.22 -12.11
CA VAL A 109 -2.76 15.67 -12.04
C VAL A 109 -1.29 15.91 -12.36
N MET A 110 -1.02 16.89 -13.22
CA MET A 110 0.34 17.19 -13.72
C MET A 110 0.65 18.68 -13.63
N ARG A 111 1.92 19.00 -13.40
CA ARG A 111 2.47 20.34 -13.47
C ARG A 111 3.29 20.50 -14.76
N HIS A 112 3.18 21.66 -15.40
CA HIS A 112 4.05 22.03 -16.50
C HIS A 112 5.48 22.27 -15.98
N GLY A 113 6.49 21.96 -16.79
CA GLY A 113 7.90 22.21 -16.46
C GLY A 113 8.77 20.98 -16.75
N ARG A 114 9.00 20.14 -15.73
CA ARG A 114 9.87 18.95 -15.85
C ARG A 114 9.20 17.77 -16.55
N VAL A 115 7.88 17.78 -16.66
CA VAL A 115 7.08 16.77 -17.36
C VAL A 115 6.47 17.40 -18.61
N ASP A 116 6.55 16.68 -19.72
CA ASP A 116 5.91 17.04 -20.98
C ASP A 116 4.45 16.61 -20.95
N VAL A 117 3.57 17.56 -20.62
CA VAL A 117 2.13 17.33 -20.43
C VAL A 117 1.44 16.90 -21.73
N GLU A 118 1.84 17.45 -22.88
CA GLU A 118 1.24 17.10 -24.19
C GLU A 118 1.58 15.67 -24.58
N ARG A 119 2.85 15.29 -24.41
CA ARG A 119 3.28 13.91 -24.64
C ARG A 119 2.64 12.93 -23.66
N MET A 120 2.55 13.30 -22.38
CA MET A 120 1.86 12.48 -21.38
C MET A 120 0.37 12.28 -21.73
N SER A 121 -0.32 13.33 -22.16
CA SER A 121 -1.71 13.23 -22.62
C SER A 121 -1.85 12.24 -23.77
N THR A 122 -0.95 12.32 -24.77
CA THR A 122 -0.93 11.39 -25.91
C THR A 122 -0.74 9.93 -25.45
N ILE A 123 0.14 9.69 -24.47
CA ILE A 123 0.39 8.34 -23.92
C ILE A 123 -0.83 7.83 -23.14
N VAL A 124 -1.48 8.70 -22.36
CA VAL A 124 -2.72 8.35 -21.64
C VAL A 124 -3.81 7.97 -22.63
N ASP A 125 -3.97 8.72 -23.72
CA ASP A 125 -4.94 8.42 -24.78
C ASP A 125 -4.68 7.06 -25.44
N MET A 126 -3.42 6.63 -25.56
CA MET A 126 -3.07 5.30 -26.08
C MET A 126 -3.46 4.16 -25.14
N ALA A 127 -3.50 4.41 -23.83
CA ALA A 127 -3.84 3.41 -22.81
C ALA A 127 -5.35 3.36 -22.49
N GLN A 128 -6.08 4.44 -22.77
CA GLN A 128 -7.50 4.54 -22.52
C GLN A 128 -8.36 3.92 -23.64
N THR A 129 -9.59 3.56 -23.28
CA THR A 129 -10.61 3.19 -24.27
C THR A 129 -11.08 4.42 -25.04
N THR A 130 -11.32 4.28 -26.34
CA THR A 130 -11.92 5.33 -27.18
C THR A 130 -13.40 5.58 -26.85
N SER A 131 -14.02 4.71 -26.05
CA SER A 131 -15.44 4.78 -25.65
C SER A 131 -15.57 4.70 -24.13
N PRO A 132 -15.15 5.74 -23.40
CA PRO A 132 -15.14 5.70 -21.95
C PRO A 132 -16.56 5.79 -21.36
N SER A 133 -16.73 5.23 -20.16
CA SER A 133 -18.01 5.26 -19.45
C SER A 133 -18.31 6.68 -18.95
N ALA A 134 -19.38 7.28 -19.48
CA ALA A 134 -19.86 8.58 -19.02
C ALA A 134 -20.25 8.57 -17.54
N LEU A 135 -20.66 7.42 -16.99
CA LEU A 135 -20.99 7.28 -15.57
C LEU A 135 -19.75 7.42 -14.67
N ILE A 136 -18.61 6.87 -15.10
CA ILE A 136 -17.35 7.00 -14.35
C ILE A 136 -16.93 8.48 -14.32
N TYR A 137 -16.96 9.16 -15.48
CA TYR A 137 -16.66 10.59 -15.53
C TYR A 137 -17.63 11.45 -14.71
N ALA A 138 -18.94 11.17 -14.78
CA ALA A 138 -19.92 11.87 -13.96
C ALA A 138 -19.67 11.67 -12.46
N SER A 139 -19.28 10.46 -12.04
CA SER A 139 -18.93 10.19 -10.65
C SER A 139 -17.65 10.92 -10.20
N LEU A 140 -16.65 11.03 -11.09
CA LEU A 140 -15.43 11.79 -10.82
C LEU A 140 -15.71 13.28 -10.65
N ASP A 141 -16.53 13.88 -11.54
CA ASP A 141 -16.90 15.29 -11.42
C ASP A 141 -17.78 15.56 -10.19
N ALA A 142 -18.71 14.65 -9.88
CA ALA A 142 -19.51 14.72 -8.66
C ALA A 142 -18.65 14.64 -7.38
N SER A 143 -17.69 13.70 -7.34
CA SER A 143 -16.74 13.53 -6.24
C SER A 143 -15.87 14.78 -6.05
N ARG A 144 -15.30 15.31 -7.14
CA ARG A 144 -14.54 16.58 -7.15
C ARG A 144 -15.37 17.73 -6.58
N ARG A 145 -16.63 17.87 -7.04
CA ARG A 145 -17.54 18.92 -6.55
C ARG A 145 -17.84 18.75 -5.05
N GLN A 146 -18.11 17.53 -4.59
CA GLN A 146 -18.37 17.23 -3.19
C GLN A 146 -17.19 17.64 -2.31
N MET A 147 -15.96 17.27 -2.71
CA MET A 147 -14.76 17.62 -1.94
C MET A 147 -14.44 19.11 -1.97
N ALA A 148 -14.69 19.79 -3.09
CA ALA A 148 -14.48 21.23 -3.18
C ALA A 148 -15.44 22.06 -2.30
N LEU A 149 -16.65 21.54 -2.03
CA LEU A 149 -17.67 22.27 -1.26
C LEU A 149 -17.73 21.83 0.20
N ASP A 150 -17.67 20.52 0.44
CA ASP A 150 -17.97 19.91 1.74
C ASP A 150 -16.81 19.06 2.29
N GLY A 151 -15.66 19.01 1.58
CA GLY A 151 -14.56 18.10 1.87
C GLY A 151 -13.98 18.23 3.27
N GLU A 152 -13.72 19.46 3.72
CA GLU A 152 -13.17 19.71 5.06
C GLU A 152 -14.11 19.19 6.16
N TRP A 153 -15.42 19.46 6.06
CA TRP A 153 -16.40 18.96 7.03
C TRP A 153 -16.53 17.43 6.98
N LEU A 154 -16.64 16.85 5.78
CA LEU A 154 -16.76 15.40 5.60
C LEU A 154 -15.57 14.67 6.19
N LEU A 155 -14.36 15.14 5.90
CA LEU A 155 -13.12 14.53 6.37
C LEU A 155 -12.88 14.78 7.86
N GLY A 156 -13.28 15.95 8.40
CA GLY A 156 -13.29 16.18 9.84
C GLY A 156 -14.11 15.11 10.58
N ARG A 157 -15.33 14.83 10.10
CA ARG A 157 -16.16 13.74 10.63
C ARG A 157 -15.50 12.37 10.49
N THR A 158 -14.90 12.08 9.32
CA THR A 158 -14.20 10.81 9.08
C THR A 158 -13.05 10.61 10.06
N ILE A 159 -12.27 11.66 10.35
CA ILE A 159 -11.15 11.62 11.31
C ILE A 159 -11.68 11.41 12.73
N GLU A 160 -12.76 12.09 13.13
CA GLU A 160 -13.41 11.88 14.43
C GLU A 160 -13.88 10.43 14.61
N LEU A 161 -14.53 9.86 13.59
CA LEU A 161 -14.98 8.47 13.58
C LEU A 161 -13.82 7.48 13.67
N ALA A 162 -12.72 7.74 12.95
CA ALA A 162 -11.52 6.91 13.01
C ALA A 162 -10.88 6.95 14.41
N ASN A 163 -10.83 8.12 15.04
CA ASN A 163 -10.31 8.26 16.39
C ASN A 163 -11.20 7.60 17.44
N ASP A 164 -12.54 7.73 17.35
CA ASP A 164 -13.47 6.99 18.22
C ASP A 164 -13.27 5.48 18.10
N LEU A 165 -13.06 4.96 16.89
CA LEU A 165 -12.73 3.56 16.69
C LEU A 165 -11.39 3.20 17.38
N ARG A 166 -10.33 3.98 17.15
CA ARG A 166 -9.02 3.73 17.77
C ARG A 166 -9.11 3.69 19.28
N ASP A 167 -9.79 4.65 19.90
CA ASP A 167 -9.92 4.73 21.36
C ASP A 167 -10.65 3.52 21.93
N ARG A 168 -11.76 3.11 21.28
CA ARG A 168 -12.52 1.92 21.69
C ARG A 168 -11.71 0.64 21.57
N LEU A 169 -10.95 0.49 20.49
CA LEU A 169 -10.13 -0.70 20.26
C LEU A 169 -8.90 -0.72 21.17
N GLY A 170 -8.27 0.43 21.41
CA GLY A 170 -7.12 0.58 22.31
C GLY A 170 -7.46 0.28 23.77
N ALA A 171 -8.73 0.39 24.16
CA ALA A 171 -9.22 -0.01 25.47
C ALA A 171 -9.41 -1.53 25.64
N LEU A 172 -9.36 -2.31 24.56
CA LEU A 172 -9.53 -3.76 24.60
C LEU A 172 -8.19 -4.46 24.87
N SER A 173 -8.15 -5.24 25.97
CA SER A 173 -6.98 -6.03 26.33
C SER A 173 -6.63 -7.04 25.23
N GLY A 174 -5.36 -7.07 24.83
CA GLY A 174 -4.85 -8.00 23.81
C GLY A 174 -4.94 -7.49 22.37
N LEU A 175 -5.48 -6.29 22.15
CA LEU A 175 -5.33 -5.57 20.88
C LEU A 175 -4.25 -4.50 21.00
N ALA A 176 -3.53 -4.26 19.89
CA ALA A 176 -2.69 -3.09 19.74
C ALA A 176 -3.11 -2.30 18.49
N VAL A 177 -3.46 -1.03 18.68
CA VAL A 177 -3.83 -0.15 17.57
C VAL A 177 -2.59 0.64 17.18
N ILE A 178 -2.19 0.55 15.91
CA ILE A 178 -1.02 1.27 15.41
C ILE A 178 -1.37 2.76 15.28
N GLY A 179 -0.51 3.61 15.87
CA GLY A 179 -0.67 5.05 15.89
C GLY A 179 0.59 5.82 15.49
N PRO A 180 0.63 7.14 15.75
CA PRO A 180 1.73 8.02 15.36
C PRO A 180 3.10 7.64 15.94
N GLU A 181 3.16 6.75 16.93
CA GLU A 181 4.41 6.26 17.49
C GLU A 181 5.31 5.56 16.46
N ILE A 182 4.74 4.97 15.39
CA ILE A 182 5.53 4.27 14.35
C ILE A 182 6.32 5.23 13.44
N ILE A 183 5.95 6.51 13.41
CA ILE A 183 6.65 7.57 12.68
C ILE A 183 7.49 8.45 13.60
N GLY A 184 7.56 8.12 14.90
CA GLY A 184 8.39 8.84 15.86
C GLY A 184 9.86 8.78 15.46
N GLY A 185 10.48 9.95 15.26
CA GLY A 185 11.88 10.04 14.83
C GLY A 185 12.10 10.14 13.32
N HIS A 186 11.04 10.11 12.52
CA HIS A 186 11.09 10.29 11.06
C HIS A 186 10.52 11.68 10.69
N PRO A 187 11.34 12.74 10.64
CA PRO A 187 10.85 14.09 10.35
C PRO A 187 10.23 14.16 8.94
N GLY A 188 9.12 14.91 8.83
CA GLY A 188 8.40 15.11 7.56
C GLY A 188 7.50 13.94 7.13
N VAL A 189 7.63 12.77 7.76
CA VAL A 189 6.73 11.62 7.57
C VAL A 189 5.43 11.87 8.35
N GLN A 190 4.28 11.62 7.73
CA GLN A 190 2.97 11.78 8.36
C GLN A 190 2.16 10.48 8.28
N LEU A 191 1.24 10.27 9.22
CA LEU A 191 0.35 9.10 9.25
C LEU A 191 -1.07 9.53 8.91
N ASP A 192 -1.71 8.84 7.96
CA ASP A 192 -3.11 9.03 7.61
C ASP A 192 -4.03 8.56 8.76
N PRO A 193 -4.71 9.49 9.47
CA PRO A 193 -5.58 9.14 10.58
C PRO A 193 -6.84 8.39 10.14
N THR A 194 -7.11 8.20 8.85
CA THR A 194 -8.27 7.39 8.42
C THR A 194 -7.95 5.90 8.27
N ARG A 195 -6.70 5.49 8.49
CA ARG A 195 -6.21 4.10 8.47
C ARG A 195 -6.13 3.54 9.88
N VAL A 196 -7.00 2.59 10.23
CA VAL A 196 -7.00 1.96 11.56
C VAL A 196 -6.44 0.55 11.42
N VAL A 197 -5.13 0.40 11.68
CA VAL A 197 -4.47 -0.91 11.69
C VAL A 197 -4.47 -1.45 13.11
N VAL A 198 -5.00 -2.66 13.26
CA VAL A 198 -5.23 -3.33 14.54
C VAL A 198 -4.50 -4.65 14.52
N ASP A 199 -3.55 -4.77 15.41
CA ASP A 199 -2.82 -5.99 15.69
C ASP A 199 -3.62 -6.86 16.65
N VAL A 200 -3.90 -8.09 16.20
CA VAL A 200 -4.73 -9.09 16.90
C VAL A 200 -3.91 -10.28 17.42
N HIS A 201 -2.59 -10.30 17.23
CA HIS A 201 -1.78 -11.50 17.50
C HIS A 201 -1.78 -11.92 18.97
N GLN A 202 -1.86 -10.98 19.91
CA GLN A 202 -1.92 -11.26 21.35
C GLN A 202 -3.24 -11.91 21.76
N LEU A 203 -4.26 -11.85 20.91
CA LEU A 203 -5.48 -12.65 21.09
C LEU A 203 -5.31 -14.10 20.61
N GLY A 204 -4.20 -14.43 19.96
CA GLY A 204 -3.94 -15.73 19.33
C GLY A 204 -4.72 -15.98 18.04
N TRP A 205 -5.19 -14.91 17.40
CA TRP A 205 -5.81 -14.93 16.08
C TRP A 205 -4.79 -14.51 15.03
N THR A 206 -4.90 -15.06 13.82
CA THR A 206 -4.31 -14.41 12.65
C THR A 206 -5.21 -13.25 12.20
N GLY A 207 -4.66 -12.31 11.43
CA GLY A 207 -5.50 -11.29 10.80
C GLY A 207 -6.52 -11.92 9.86
N TYR A 208 -6.16 -12.97 9.12
CA TYR A 208 -7.07 -13.71 8.24
C TYR A 208 -8.26 -14.31 8.99
N GLU A 209 -8.01 -15.01 10.11
CA GLU A 209 -9.07 -15.57 10.96
C GLU A 209 -9.94 -14.46 11.57
N ALA A 210 -9.33 -13.33 11.94
CA ALA A 210 -10.05 -12.17 12.48
C ALA A 210 -10.93 -11.51 11.42
N GLU A 211 -10.45 -11.37 10.18
CA GLU A 211 -11.24 -10.89 9.04
C GLU A 211 -12.47 -11.77 8.81
N ASP A 212 -12.27 -13.09 8.71
CA ASP A 212 -13.37 -14.04 8.49
C ASP A 212 -14.40 -13.93 9.61
N TYR A 213 -13.96 -13.86 10.87
CA TYR A 213 -14.85 -13.70 12.02
C TYR A 213 -15.62 -12.36 12.00
N LEU A 214 -14.94 -11.25 11.73
CA LEU A 214 -15.55 -9.92 11.67
C LEU A 214 -16.59 -9.84 10.55
N ARG A 215 -16.28 -10.42 9.39
CA ARG A 215 -17.17 -10.44 8.23
C ARG A 215 -18.38 -11.33 8.48
N ASP A 216 -18.16 -12.58 8.85
CA ASP A 216 -19.21 -13.61 8.84
C ASP A 216 -20.15 -13.47 10.05
N GLU A 217 -19.64 -13.03 11.20
CA GLU A 217 -20.42 -12.94 12.44
C GLU A 217 -20.94 -11.53 12.73
N HIS A 218 -20.27 -10.48 12.21
CA HIS A 218 -20.62 -9.09 12.52
C HIS A 218 -20.94 -8.23 11.28
N GLY A 219 -20.71 -8.75 10.07
CA GLY A 219 -20.90 -8.00 8.83
C GLY A 219 -19.91 -6.83 8.69
N VAL A 220 -18.70 -6.98 9.23
CA VAL A 220 -17.63 -5.98 9.20
C VAL A 220 -16.57 -6.44 8.21
N TYR A 221 -16.46 -5.73 7.09
CA TYR A 221 -15.43 -5.98 6.09
C TYR A 221 -14.22 -5.12 6.40
N VAL A 222 -13.08 -5.75 6.62
CA VAL A 222 -11.79 -5.06 6.72
C VAL A 222 -11.22 -4.88 5.32
N GLU A 223 -10.32 -3.93 5.16
CA GLU A 223 -9.67 -3.67 3.87
C GLU A 223 -8.54 -4.66 3.60
N MET A 224 -7.83 -5.06 4.65
CA MET A 224 -6.64 -5.90 4.55
C MET A 224 -6.46 -6.69 5.83
N SER A 225 -5.95 -7.91 5.72
CA SER A 225 -5.54 -8.73 6.85
C SER A 225 -4.23 -9.45 6.55
N ASP A 226 -3.29 -9.47 7.48
CA ASP A 226 -2.05 -10.25 7.36
C ASP A 226 -1.98 -11.33 8.46
N LEU A 227 -0.82 -11.94 8.66
CA LEU A 227 -0.67 -12.97 9.69
C LEU A 227 -1.01 -12.49 11.11
N LEU A 228 -0.89 -11.19 11.40
CA LEU A 228 -0.97 -10.66 12.77
C LEU A 228 -1.96 -9.51 12.94
N SER A 229 -2.38 -8.84 11.86
CA SER A 229 -3.11 -7.58 11.91
C SER A 229 -4.23 -7.53 10.89
N VAL A 230 -5.23 -6.70 11.17
CA VAL A 230 -6.26 -6.28 10.22
C VAL A 230 -6.24 -4.77 10.07
N MET A 231 -6.64 -4.25 8.92
CA MET A 231 -6.72 -2.82 8.66
C MET A 231 -8.15 -2.45 8.26
N LEU A 232 -8.70 -1.45 8.93
CA LEU A 232 -9.96 -0.80 8.55
C LEU A 232 -9.68 0.53 7.87
N LEU A 233 -10.50 0.83 6.86
CA LEU A 233 -10.59 2.14 6.26
C LEU A 233 -11.84 2.83 6.78
N VAL A 234 -11.66 4.00 7.37
CA VAL A 234 -12.77 4.89 7.69
C VAL A 234 -12.84 5.95 6.61
N THR A 235 -13.98 6.09 5.97
CA THR A 235 -14.15 6.97 4.80
C THR A 235 -15.26 7.99 5.03
N ILE A 236 -15.52 8.84 4.04
CA ILE A 236 -16.68 9.75 4.04
C ILE A 236 -18.03 8.99 3.97
N GLY A 237 -17.99 7.69 3.63
CA GLY A 237 -19.15 6.80 3.62
C GLY A 237 -19.51 6.20 4.97
N ASP A 238 -18.64 6.32 5.98
CA ASP A 238 -18.84 5.70 7.29
C ASP A 238 -19.67 6.54 8.26
N SER A 239 -20.27 5.87 9.24
CA SER A 239 -21.14 6.48 10.25
C SER A 239 -20.80 5.97 11.66
N ALA A 240 -21.33 6.65 12.68
CA ALA A 240 -21.19 6.17 14.06
C ALA A 240 -21.78 4.75 14.26
N GLU A 241 -22.74 4.34 13.43
CA GLU A 241 -23.28 2.98 13.45
C GLU A 241 -22.27 1.97 12.90
N SER A 242 -21.60 2.26 11.77
CA SER A 242 -20.57 1.37 11.22
C SER A 242 -19.38 1.23 12.17
N ILE A 243 -18.93 2.35 12.78
CA ILE A 243 -17.89 2.34 13.82
C ILE A 243 -18.32 1.54 15.05
N GLY A 244 -19.56 1.72 15.52
CA GLY A 244 -20.09 0.97 16.66
C GLY A 244 -20.18 -0.54 16.39
N ARG A 245 -20.52 -0.93 15.16
CA ARG A 245 -20.54 -2.33 14.72
C ARG A 245 -19.13 -2.92 14.69
N ALA A 246 -18.16 -2.21 14.11
CA ALA A 246 -16.76 -2.62 14.10
C ALA A 246 -16.22 -2.81 15.51
N ALA A 247 -16.37 -1.81 16.39
CA ALA A 247 -15.93 -1.88 17.78
C ALA A 247 -16.55 -3.07 18.54
N ARG A 248 -17.83 -3.37 18.30
CA ARG A 248 -18.50 -4.54 18.87
C ARG A 248 -17.88 -5.85 18.35
N GLY A 249 -17.63 -5.95 17.06
CA GLY A 249 -16.99 -7.13 16.44
C GLY A 249 -15.64 -7.43 17.08
N PHE A 250 -14.77 -6.42 17.22
CA PHE A 250 -13.48 -6.57 17.90
C PHE A 250 -13.61 -6.89 19.39
N SER A 251 -14.59 -6.32 20.09
CA SER A 251 -14.85 -6.68 21.49
C SER A 251 -15.22 -8.15 21.64
N MET A 252 -16.03 -8.68 20.72
CA MET A 252 -16.40 -10.10 20.70
C MET A 252 -15.23 -11.01 20.30
N LEU A 253 -14.36 -10.55 19.40
CA LEU A 253 -13.10 -11.21 19.05
C LEU A 253 -12.16 -11.28 20.27
N ALA A 254 -11.96 -10.15 20.97
CA ALA A 254 -11.11 -10.06 22.16
C ALA A 254 -11.62 -10.91 23.33
N ALA A 255 -12.92 -11.14 23.42
CA ALA A 255 -13.54 -12.05 24.40
C ALA A 255 -13.29 -13.54 24.11
N ARG A 256 -12.59 -13.89 23.01
CA ARG A 256 -12.28 -15.26 22.60
C ARG A 256 -10.77 -15.48 22.42
N PRO A 257 -9.95 -15.27 23.47
CA PRO A 257 -8.51 -15.45 23.36
C PRO A 257 -8.14 -16.91 23.09
N ARG A 258 -7.11 -17.10 22.29
CA ARG A 258 -6.49 -18.37 21.92
C ARG A 258 -5.00 -18.33 22.26
N PRO A 259 -4.32 -19.48 22.38
CA PRO A 259 -2.86 -19.49 22.45
C PRO A 259 -2.26 -18.84 21.20
N ALA A 260 -1.31 -17.91 21.39
CA ALA A 260 -0.61 -17.27 20.29
C ALA A 260 0.13 -18.31 19.44
N ARG A 261 -0.10 -18.28 18.12
CA ARG A 261 0.45 -19.25 17.17
C ARG A 261 1.71 -18.74 16.46
N HIS A 262 1.82 -17.44 16.26
CA HIS A 262 2.83 -16.83 15.40
C HIS A 262 3.68 -15.79 16.13
N SER A 263 4.95 -15.70 15.72
CA SER A 263 5.88 -14.66 16.15
C SER A 263 5.54 -13.32 15.49
N THR A 264 5.86 -12.21 16.16
CA THR A 264 5.80 -10.86 15.57
C THR A 264 6.66 -10.71 14.32
N ALA A 265 7.73 -11.50 14.20
CA ALA A 265 8.58 -11.56 13.01
C ALA A 265 7.85 -12.06 11.74
N ALA A 266 6.66 -12.64 11.89
CA ALA A 266 5.84 -13.10 10.77
C ALA A 266 4.99 -11.99 10.12
N ARG A 267 4.97 -10.77 10.68
CA ARG A 267 4.30 -9.61 10.05
C ARG A 267 4.91 -9.32 8.69
N SER A 268 4.08 -8.79 7.78
CA SER A 268 4.41 -8.35 6.41
C SER A 268 5.90 -8.03 6.23
N VAL A 269 6.59 -8.84 5.43
CA VAL A 269 8.06 -8.91 5.38
C VAL A 269 8.73 -7.68 4.77
N GLY A 270 8.86 -6.62 5.57
CA GLY A 270 9.64 -5.43 5.22
C GLY A 270 11.02 -5.76 4.66
N GLU A 271 11.76 -6.68 5.31
CA GLU A 271 13.10 -7.07 4.84
C GLU A 271 13.07 -7.93 3.55
N LEU A 272 12.11 -8.83 3.37
CA LEU A 272 12.05 -9.67 2.16
C LEU A 272 11.44 -8.96 0.95
N LEU A 273 10.55 -7.99 1.16
CA LEU A 273 9.93 -7.19 0.10
C LEU A 273 10.96 -6.48 -0.79
N PHE A 274 12.18 -6.28 -0.29
CA PHE A 274 13.19 -5.48 -0.98
C PHE A 274 14.58 -6.12 -0.97
N ALA A 275 14.67 -7.43 -0.74
CA ALA A 275 15.93 -8.19 -0.77
C ALA A 275 16.27 -8.76 -2.16
N GLY A 276 15.43 -8.51 -3.18
CA GLY A 276 15.60 -9.02 -4.53
C GLY A 276 16.91 -8.57 -5.17
N VAL A 277 17.66 -9.52 -5.74
CA VAL A 277 18.83 -9.22 -6.58
C VAL A 277 18.39 -9.28 -8.04
N ALA A 278 18.29 -8.10 -8.69
CA ALA A 278 17.94 -8.01 -10.10
C ALA A 278 19.12 -8.40 -10.99
N GLU A 279 18.95 -9.49 -11.75
CA GLU A 279 19.93 -10.02 -12.71
C GLU A 279 19.60 -9.64 -14.15
N LEU A 280 18.30 -9.46 -14.43
CA LEU A 280 17.76 -9.03 -15.72
C LEU A 280 16.77 -7.89 -15.52
N THR A 281 16.54 -7.11 -16.58
CA THR A 281 15.39 -6.19 -16.55
C THR A 281 14.07 -7.00 -16.55
N PRO A 282 12.99 -6.47 -15.95
CA PRO A 282 11.69 -7.14 -15.99
C PRO A 282 11.22 -7.46 -17.40
N ARG A 283 11.57 -6.61 -18.38
CA ARG A 283 11.24 -6.82 -19.79
C ARG A 283 11.99 -8.01 -20.39
N GLU A 284 13.28 -8.14 -20.12
CA GLU A 284 14.09 -9.27 -20.61
C GLU A 284 13.62 -10.58 -20.01
N ALA A 285 13.36 -10.61 -18.70
CA ALA A 285 12.86 -11.79 -18.02
C ALA A 285 11.49 -12.23 -18.55
N PHE A 286 10.56 -11.28 -18.72
CA PHE A 286 9.21 -11.57 -19.22
C PHE A 286 9.19 -12.02 -20.69
N MET A 287 10.03 -11.42 -21.54
CA MET A 287 10.09 -11.74 -22.98
C MET A 287 11.04 -12.90 -23.31
N GLY A 288 11.84 -13.35 -22.34
CA GLY A 288 12.83 -14.41 -22.49
C GLY A 288 12.22 -15.79 -22.63
N GLN A 289 13.07 -16.79 -22.90
CA GLN A 289 12.63 -18.18 -22.84
C GLN A 289 12.52 -18.62 -21.39
N THR A 290 11.43 -19.31 -21.06
CA THR A 290 11.14 -19.72 -19.68
C THR A 290 10.93 -21.23 -19.56
N ARG A 291 11.10 -21.76 -18.35
CA ARG A 291 10.75 -23.14 -17.96
C ARG A 291 10.05 -23.12 -16.60
N ALA A 292 9.18 -24.08 -16.36
CA ALA A 292 8.60 -24.27 -15.02
C ALA A 292 9.56 -25.10 -14.18
N VAL A 293 9.74 -24.73 -12.92
CA VAL A 293 10.48 -25.49 -11.91
C VAL A 293 9.63 -25.68 -10.67
N ALA A 294 9.83 -26.78 -9.94
CA ALA A 294 9.17 -26.97 -8.66
C ALA A 294 9.68 -25.94 -7.65
N ILE A 295 8.82 -25.42 -6.76
CA ILE A 295 9.22 -24.43 -5.75
C ILE A 295 10.43 -24.86 -4.90
N PRO A 296 10.56 -26.12 -4.46
CA PRO A 296 11.76 -26.56 -3.72
C PRO A 296 13.07 -26.43 -4.51
N GLU A 297 13.00 -26.38 -5.84
CA GLU A 297 14.15 -26.26 -6.75
C GLU A 297 14.34 -24.81 -7.23
N ALA A 298 13.45 -23.89 -6.87
CA ALA A 298 13.46 -22.52 -7.39
C ALA A 298 14.56 -21.64 -6.77
N HIS A 299 15.17 -22.05 -5.65
CA HIS A 299 16.20 -21.26 -5.00
C HIS A 299 17.40 -21.02 -5.94
N GLY A 300 17.74 -19.75 -6.13
CA GLY A 300 18.83 -19.33 -7.00
C GLY A 300 18.44 -19.19 -8.46
N GLU A 301 17.24 -19.58 -8.88
CA GLU A 301 16.76 -19.34 -10.24
C GLU A 301 16.35 -17.86 -10.43
N ILE A 302 16.34 -17.39 -11.69
CA ILE A 302 15.87 -16.05 -12.04
C ILE A 302 14.38 -16.14 -12.37
N SER A 303 13.53 -15.45 -11.60
CA SER A 303 12.09 -15.47 -11.83
C SER A 303 11.73 -14.84 -13.18
N ALA A 304 10.84 -15.48 -13.93
CA ALA A 304 10.21 -14.88 -15.11
C ALA A 304 8.83 -14.25 -14.80
N GLU A 305 8.36 -14.40 -13.56
CA GLU A 305 7.05 -13.98 -13.10
C GLU A 305 7.16 -13.08 -11.87
N ALA A 306 6.10 -12.30 -11.61
CA ALA A 306 5.99 -11.55 -10.38
C ALA A 306 5.39 -12.46 -9.29
N ILE A 307 6.04 -12.55 -8.13
CA ILE A 307 5.52 -13.30 -6.98
C ILE A 307 5.03 -12.28 -5.96
N THR A 308 3.71 -12.12 -5.89
CA THR A 308 3.07 -11.03 -5.13
C THR A 308 2.18 -11.59 -4.03
N PRO A 309 2.64 -11.65 -2.77
CA PRO A 309 1.80 -12.03 -1.64
C PRO A 309 0.77 -10.94 -1.32
N TYR A 310 -0.42 -11.36 -0.92
CA TYR A 310 -1.50 -10.49 -0.47
C TYR A 310 -1.89 -10.82 0.96
N PRO A 311 -1.76 -9.84 1.88
CA PRO A 311 -1.10 -8.54 1.73
C PRO A 311 0.44 -8.60 1.72
N PRO A 312 1.16 -7.53 1.33
CA PRO A 312 0.66 -6.18 1.03
C PRO A 312 0.31 -5.93 -0.45
N GLY A 313 0.34 -6.95 -1.30
CA GLY A 313 0.13 -6.77 -2.74
C GLY A 313 1.32 -6.11 -3.45
N ILE A 314 2.51 -6.19 -2.85
CA ILE A 314 3.77 -5.73 -3.42
C ILE A 314 4.56 -6.98 -3.83
N PRO A 315 5.11 -7.05 -5.06
CA PRO A 315 5.94 -8.16 -5.47
C PRO A 315 7.15 -8.31 -4.55
N ILE A 316 7.31 -9.48 -3.92
CA ILE A 316 8.53 -9.83 -3.16
C ILE A 316 9.60 -10.44 -4.08
N VAL A 317 9.21 -10.83 -5.30
CA VAL A 317 10.09 -11.15 -6.42
C VAL A 317 9.49 -10.54 -7.67
N ALA A 318 10.23 -9.65 -8.33
CA ALA A 318 9.90 -9.16 -9.66
C ALA A 318 10.49 -10.07 -10.76
N PRO A 319 9.93 -10.06 -11.98
CA PRO A 319 10.58 -10.70 -13.12
C PRO A 319 12.02 -10.17 -13.28
N GLY A 320 12.98 -11.08 -13.43
CA GLY A 320 14.40 -10.77 -13.53
C GLY A 320 15.15 -10.78 -12.21
N GLU A 321 14.47 -10.95 -11.08
CA GLU A 321 15.10 -11.11 -9.77
C GLU A 321 15.37 -12.58 -9.43
N ARG A 322 16.45 -12.80 -8.68
CA ARG A 322 16.83 -14.12 -8.18
C ARG A 322 15.96 -14.53 -7.00
N ILE A 323 15.39 -15.74 -7.04
CA ILE A 323 14.55 -16.27 -5.98
C ILE A 323 15.42 -16.74 -4.80
N SER A 324 15.18 -16.17 -3.62
CA SER A 324 15.91 -16.54 -2.39
C SER A 324 15.21 -17.66 -1.61
N ALA A 325 15.96 -18.40 -0.79
CA ALA A 325 15.39 -19.41 0.10
C ALA A 325 14.44 -18.78 1.13
N ALA A 326 14.82 -17.62 1.67
CA ALA A 326 13.99 -16.89 2.64
C ALA A 326 12.64 -16.47 2.04
N THR A 327 12.63 -16.08 0.76
CA THR A 327 11.39 -15.77 0.03
C THR A 327 10.49 -17.00 -0.08
N ILE A 328 11.05 -18.17 -0.42
CA ILE A 328 10.29 -19.43 -0.52
C ILE A 328 9.71 -19.80 0.84
N ASP A 329 10.51 -19.75 1.91
CA ASP A 329 10.07 -20.12 3.26
C ASP A 329 8.94 -19.20 3.75
N TYR A 330 9.07 -17.89 3.53
CA TYR A 330 8.02 -16.94 3.87
C TYR A 330 6.70 -17.23 3.15
N LEU A 331 6.76 -17.46 1.83
CA LEU A 331 5.56 -17.76 1.04
C LEU A 331 4.88 -19.05 1.52
N ARG A 332 5.66 -20.11 1.79
CA ARG A 332 5.12 -21.38 2.28
C ARG A 332 4.39 -21.22 3.61
N VAL A 333 4.96 -20.48 4.55
CA VAL A 333 4.33 -20.20 5.85
C VAL A 333 3.03 -19.43 5.66
N GLY A 334 3.05 -18.33 4.89
CA GLY A 334 1.85 -17.54 4.72
C GLY A 334 0.73 -18.29 3.98
N ILE A 335 1.04 -19.06 2.93
CA ILE A 335 0.02 -19.86 2.21
C ILE A 335 -0.66 -20.85 3.15
N ALA A 336 0.11 -21.51 4.02
CA ALA A 336 -0.43 -22.46 5.00
C ALA A 336 -1.43 -21.81 5.98
N GLU A 337 -1.35 -20.49 6.15
CA GLU A 337 -2.19 -19.68 7.04
C GLU A 337 -3.25 -18.85 6.29
N GLY A 338 -3.38 -19.03 4.96
CA GLY A 338 -4.43 -18.39 4.16
C GLY A 338 -3.97 -17.22 3.27
N MET A 339 -2.67 -16.93 3.19
CA MET A 339 -2.14 -15.89 2.30
C MET A 339 -2.40 -16.23 0.83
N TYR A 340 -2.94 -15.25 0.10
CA TYR A 340 -3.12 -15.34 -1.34
C TYR A 340 -1.86 -14.87 -2.07
N ILE A 341 -1.52 -15.52 -3.20
CA ILE A 341 -0.42 -15.11 -4.07
C ILE A 341 -0.98 -14.80 -5.46
N SER A 342 -0.57 -13.67 -6.03
CA SER A 342 -0.86 -13.27 -7.39
C SER A 342 0.41 -13.11 -8.23
N GLY A 343 0.21 -13.06 -9.56
CA GLY A 343 1.26 -12.82 -10.55
C GLY A 343 1.98 -14.06 -11.07
N MET A 344 1.76 -15.22 -10.45
CA MET A 344 2.29 -16.51 -10.88
C MET A 344 1.37 -17.20 -11.88
N ALA A 345 1.94 -17.91 -12.87
CA ALA A 345 1.15 -18.72 -13.79
C ALA A 345 0.51 -19.94 -13.10
N ASP A 346 1.19 -20.48 -12.09
CA ASP A 346 0.68 -21.56 -11.25
C ASP A 346 0.14 -21.00 -9.92
N SER A 347 -1.17 -20.94 -9.80
CA SER A 347 -1.83 -20.38 -8.63
C SER A 347 -1.82 -21.30 -7.41
N THR A 348 -1.36 -22.56 -7.52
CA THR A 348 -1.25 -23.48 -6.37
C THR A 348 0.10 -23.36 -5.66
N PHE A 349 1.04 -22.58 -6.21
CA PHE A 349 2.41 -22.44 -5.71
C PHE A 349 3.17 -23.79 -5.69
N GLU A 350 2.88 -24.71 -6.61
CA GLU A 350 3.67 -25.94 -6.78
C GLU A 350 4.89 -25.68 -7.68
N THR A 351 4.73 -24.82 -8.67
CA THR A 351 5.76 -24.44 -9.63
C THR A 351 5.88 -22.93 -9.82
N VAL A 352 7.03 -22.50 -10.35
CA VAL A 352 7.28 -21.11 -10.77
C VAL A 352 7.97 -21.10 -12.13
N ARG A 353 7.65 -20.12 -12.99
CA ARG A 353 8.41 -19.93 -14.23
C ARG A 353 9.69 -19.17 -13.96
N VAL A 354 10.79 -19.73 -14.45
CA VAL A 354 12.12 -19.15 -14.37
C VAL A 354 12.70 -18.97 -15.76
N VAL A 355 13.61 -18.01 -15.90
CA VAL A 355 14.35 -17.78 -17.15
C VAL A 355 15.27 -18.97 -17.42
N LYS A 356 15.41 -19.37 -18.69
CA LYS A 356 16.26 -20.48 -19.12
C LYS A 356 17.74 -20.13 -19.17
#